data_AF-A0A451C0J5-F1
#
_entry.id   AF-A0A451C0J5-F1
#
_cell.length_a   1.000
_cell.length_b   1.000
_cell.length_c   1.000
_cell.angle_alpha   90.00
_cell.angle_beta   90.00
_cell.angle_gamma   90.00
#
_symmetry.space_group_name_H-M   'P 1'
#
loop_
_entity.id
_entity.type
_entity.pdbx_description
1 polymer ?
#
loop_
_entity_poly.entity_id
_entity_poly.type
_entity_poly.pdbx_seq_one_letter_code
_entity_poly.pdbx_strand_id
1 'polypeptide(L)'
;MIHSFEAENFRLFDKIKINRLNRVNLIVGKNNAGKTALLEALLLFFSKMSRDVIPKLLESRQEYRMPEQSYFSVQQLLSPLGHLFKGRKIPAFGEEGFRLSSGNKDTIHVRTAAYTFEESENKRIRRELNPEEIESSNAPLDELYIISEGCNPSSAPLTV
;
A
#
# COMPACT_ATOMS: atom_id res chain seq x y z
N MET A 1 1.61 9.74 -20.02
CA MET A 1 2.11 8.41 -20.43
C MET A 1 3.47 8.22 -19.79
N ILE A 2 3.74 7.08 -19.16
CA ILE A 2 5.04 6.83 -18.53
C ILE A 2 6.02 6.20 -19.53
N HIS A 3 7.30 6.53 -19.41
CA HIS A 3 8.36 5.98 -20.28
C HIS A 3 9.24 4.95 -19.59
N SER A 4 9.16 4.88 -18.27
CA SER A 4 9.91 3.95 -17.43
C SER A 4 9.09 3.63 -16.20
N PHE A 5 9.34 2.49 -15.58
CA PHE A 5 8.68 2.10 -14.35
C PHE A 5 9.65 1.37 -13.44
N GLU A 6 9.57 1.63 -12.15
CA GLU A 6 10.39 0.97 -11.13
C GLU A 6 9.51 0.58 -9.95
N ALA A 7 9.70 -0.64 -9.45
CA ALA A 7 9.06 -1.11 -8.24
C ALA A 7 10.11 -1.73 -7.32
N GLU A 8 10.09 -1.36 -6.05
CA GLU A 8 11.02 -1.84 -5.01
C GLU A 8 10.24 -2.37 -3.82
N ASN A 9 10.73 -3.46 -3.22
CA ASN A 9 10.11 -4.16 -2.09
C ASN A 9 8.63 -4.55 -2.28
N PHE A 10 8.20 -4.71 -3.54
CA PHE A 10 6.83 -5.05 -3.89
C PHE A 10 6.69 -6.55 -4.20
N ARG A 11 5.83 -7.25 -3.45
CA ARG A 11 5.53 -8.69 -3.59
C ARG A 11 6.79 -9.58 -3.63
N LEU A 12 7.22 -10.00 -4.82
CA LEU A 12 8.40 -10.88 -5.01
C LEU A 12 9.64 -10.10 -5.46
N PHE A 13 9.48 -8.82 -5.79
CA PHE A 13 10.58 -8.01 -6.30
C PHE A 13 11.33 -7.36 -5.14
N ASP A 14 12.64 -7.61 -5.07
CA ASP A 14 13.58 -6.69 -4.42
C ASP A 14 13.54 -5.34 -5.12
N LYS A 15 13.79 -5.39 -6.43
CA LYS A 15 13.78 -4.26 -7.32
C LYS A 15 13.53 -4.76 -8.74
N ILE A 16 12.61 -4.13 -9.44
CA ILE A 16 12.38 -4.33 -10.87
C ILE A 16 12.33 -2.99 -11.56
N LYS A 17 13.05 -2.87 -12.69
CA LYS A 17 13.12 -1.64 -13.47
C LYS A 17 12.85 -1.93 -14.93
N ILE A 18 11.86 -1.23 -15.49
CA ILE A 18 11.59 -1.15 -16.92
C ILE A 18 12.13 0.19 -17.39
N ASN A 19 13.26 0.17 -18.09
CA ASN A 19 13.90 1.39 -18.58
C ASN A 19 13.13 2.07 -19.73
N ARG A 20 12.35 1.29 -20.49
CA ARG A 20 11.63 1.79 -21.66
C ARG A 20 10.27 1.12 -21.81
N LEU A 21 9.22 1.90 -21.64
CA LEU A 21 7.84 1.55 -21.98
C LEU A 21 7.47 2.23 -23.30
N ASN A 22 7.05 1.43 -24.27
CA ASN A 22 6.49 1.90 -25.54
C ASN A 22 4.95 1.89 -25.49
N ARG A 23 4.29 2.27 -26.59
CA ARG A 23 2.82 2.21 -26.72
C ARG A 23 2.27 0.79 -26.54
N VAL A 24 3.01 -0.21 -27.00
CA VAL A 24 2.70 -1.63 -26.84
C VAL A 24 3.93 -2.30 -26.24
N ASN A 25 3.73 -3.09 -25.19
CA ASN A 25 4.78 -3.84 -24.51
C ASN A 25 4.31 -5.29 -24.37
N LEU A 26 5.18 -6.25 -24.69
CA LEU A 26 4.93 -7.67 -24.51
C LEU A 26 5.75 -8.17 -23.32
N ILE A 27 5.07 -8.66 -22.28
CA ILE A 27 5.71 -9.19 -21.06
C ILE A 27 5.58 -10.72 -21.10
N VAL A 28 6.70 -11.42 -21.29
CA VAL A 28 6.78 -12.89 -21.36
C VAL A 28 7.64 -13.45 -20.22
N GLY A 29 7.45 -14.72 -19.90
CA GLY A 29 8.20 -15.41 -18.86
C GLY A 29 7.47 -16.65 -18.34
N LYS A 30 8.15 -17.47 -17.55
CA LYS A 30 7.58 -18.67 -16.91
C LYS A 30 6.42 -18.31 -15.96
N ASN A 31 5.62 -19.31 -15.60
CA ASN A 31 4.65 -19.16 -14.52
C ASN A 31 5.37 -18.74 -13.25
N ASN A 32 4.71 -17.86 -12.49
CA ASN A 32 5.22 -17.31 -11.23
C ASN A 32 6.50 -16.47 -11.35
N ALA A 33 6.95 -16.13 -12.56
CA ALA A 33 8.07 -15.20 -12.78
C ALA A 33 7.76 -13.73 -12.40
N GLY A 34 6.55 -13.45 -11.90
CA GLY A 34 6.15 -12.12 -11.44
C GLY A 34 5.44 -11.24 -12.46
N LYS A 35 5.01 -11.79 -13.60
CA LYS A 35 4.25 -11.03 -14.63
C LYS A 35 3.00 -10.35 -14.04
N THR A 36 2.19 -11.08 -13.27
CA THR A 36 0.99 -10.52 -12.62
C THR A 36 1.37 -9.50 -11.55
N ALA A 37 2.42 -9.75 -10.77
CA ALA A 37 2.91 -8.78 -9.78
C ALA A 37 3.37 -7.46 -10.44
N LEU A 38 3.98 -7.53 -11.62
CA LEU A 38 4.36 -6.33 -12.36
C LEU A 38 3.14 -5.52 -12.83
N LEU A 39 2.09 -6.20 -13.32
CA LEU A 39 0.85 -5.55 -13.72
C LEU A 39 0.10 -4.95 -12.52
N GLU A 40 0.13 -5.61 -11.37
CA GLU A 40 -0.42 -5.10 -10.11
C GLU A 40 0.32 -3.86 -9.62
N ALA A 41 1.65 -3.86 -9.69
CA ALA A 41 2.47 -2.69 -9.35
C ALA A 41 2.11 -1.49 -10.26
N LEU A 42 1.98 -1.73 -11.57
CA LEU A 42 1.55 -0.70 -12.53
C LEU A 42 0.13 -0.21 -12.23
N LEU A 43 -0.81 -1.11 -11.94
CA LEU A 43 -2.19 -0.77 -11.60
C LEU A 43 -2.25 0.11 -10.35
N LEU A 44 -1.53 -0.26 -9.30
CA LEU A 44 -1.43 0.52 -8.06
C LEU A 44 -0.79 1.88 -8.29
N PHE A 45 0.26 1.94 -9.12
CA PHE A 45 0.91 3.19 -9.49
C PHE A 45 -0.04 4.14 -10.25
N PHE A 46 -0.70 3.67 -11.31
CA PHE A 46 -1.63 4.49 -12.09
C PHE A 46 -2.89 4.89 -11.34
N SER A 47 -3.36 4.04 -10.44
CA SER A 47 -4.49 4.36 -9.57
C SER A 47 -4.11 5.24 -8.38
N LYS A 48 -2.83 5.60 -8.22
CA LYS A 48 -2.29 6.34 -7.08
C LYS A 48 -2.71 5.72 -5.74
N MET A 49 -2.57 4.40 -5.63
CA MET A 49 -2.99 3.64 -4.45
C MET A 49 -4.47 3.85 -4.09
N SER A 50 -5.35 3.97 -5.09
CA SER A 50 -6.78 4.20 -4.88
C SER A 50 -7.42 3.14 -4.00
N ARG A 51 -8.27 3.59 -3.08
CA ARG A 51 -9.00 2.76 -2.12
C ARG A 51 -9.93 1.76 -2.78
N ASP A 52 -10.45 2.09 -3.96
CA ASP A 52 -11.34 1.19 -4.69
C ASP A 52 -10.60 0.08 -5.42
N VAL A 53 -9.29 0.26 -5.63
CA VAL A 53 -8.45 -0.66 -6.42
C VAL A 53 -7.78 -1.69 -5.53
N ILE A 54 -7.29 -1.29 -4.35
CA ILE A 54 -6.57 -2.19 -3.44
C ILE A 54 -7.42 -3.41 -3.02
N PRO A 55 -8.67 -3.26 -2.50
CA PRO A 55 -9.50 -4.39 -2.11
C PRO A 55 -9.79 -5.32 -3.28
N LYS A 56 -10.12 -4.78 -4.46
CA LYS A 56 -10.37 -5.57 -5.68
C LYS A 56 -9.13 -6.37 -6.11
N LEU A 57 -7.96 -5.77 -5.99
CA LEU A 57 -6.69 -6.44 -6.28
C LEU A 57 -6.46 -7.62 -5.33
N LEU A 58 -6.65 -7.42 -4.03
CA LEU A 58 -6.49 -8.48 -3.02
C LEU A 58 -7.56 -9.57 -3.17
N GLU A 59 -8.82 -9.20 -3.43
CA GLU A 59 -9.93 -10.12 -3.69
C GLU A 59 -9.66 -10.98 -4.94
N SER A 60 -9.15 -10.39 -6.03
CA SER A 60 -8.81 -11.12 -7.26
C SER A 60 -7.76 -12.23 -7.04
N ARG A 61 -6.96 -12.11 -5.97
CA ARG A 61 -5.96 -13.09 -5.56
C ARG A 61 -6.45 -14.04 -4.48
N GLN A 62 -7.70 -13.92 -4.04
CA GLN A 62 -8.23 -14.58 -2.84
C GLN A 62 -7.39 -14.27 -1.59
N GLU A 63 -6.66 -13.13 -1.61
CA GLU A 63 -5.85 -12.60 -0.51
C GLU A 63 -6.72 -11.77 0.46
N TYR A 64 -8.01 -11.61 0.14
CA TYR A 64 -8.99 -10.90 0.94
C TYR A 64 -10.20 -11.81 1.23
N ARG A 65 -10.54 -11.99 2.52
CA ARG A 65 -11.83 -12.58 2.94
C ARG A 65 -12.62 -11.47 3.63
N MET A 66 -13.72 -11.04 3.02
CA MET A 66 -14.69 -10.14 3.66
C MET A 66 -15.29 -10.85 4.89
N PRO A 67 -15.06 -10.39 6.12
CA PRO A 67 -15.82 -10.86 7.27
C PRO A 67 -17.25 -10.31 7.18
N GLU A 68 -18.24 -11.06 7.64
CA GLU A 68 -19.66 -10.65 7.60
C GLU A 68 -20.01 -9.45 8.53
N GLN A 69 -19.05 -8.88 9.27
CA GLN A 69 -19.32 -7.85 10.30
C GLN A 69 -18.44 -6.60 10.16
N SER A 70 -19.06 -5.45 10.39
CA SER A 70 -18.58 -4.07 10.12
C SER A 70 -17.49 -3.54 11.07
N TYR A 71 -16.80 -4.39 11.82
CA TYR A 71 -15.70 -3.98 12.71
C TYR A 71 -14.42 -4.66 12.24
N PHE A 72 -13.63 -3.95 11.44
CA PHE A 72 -12.30 -4.41 11.06
C PHE A 72 -11.38 -4.29 12.27
N SER A 73 -10.97 -5.42 12.87
CA SER A 73 -9.82 -5.40 13.76
C SER A 73 -8.56 -5.11 12.94
N VAL A 74 -7.63 -4.31 13.46
CA VAL A 74 -6.33 -4.04 12.80
C VAL A 74 -5.70 -5.33 12.31
N GLN A 75 -5.69 -6.38 13.14
CA GLN A 75 -5.13 -7.70 12.83
C GLN A 75 -5.73 -8.36 11.56
N GLN A 76 -7.01 -8.10 11.24
CA GLN A 76 -7.66 -8.60 10.03
C GLN A 76 -7.31 -7.79 8.77
N LEU A 77 -6.97 -6.50 8.90
CA LEU A 77 -6.45 -5.67 7.81
C LEU A 77 -4.96 -5.91 7.53
N LEU A 78 -4.20 -6.29 8.57
CA LEU A 78 -2.79 -6.66 8.45
C LEU A 78 -2.59 -7.85 7.50
N SER A 79 -3.45 -8.86 7.58
CA SER A 79 -3.27 -10.11 6.84
C SER A 79 -3.31 -9.91 5.30
N PRO A 80 -4.30 -9.19 4.71
CA PRO A 80 -4.34 -8.98 3.26
C PRO A 80 -3.29 -8.01 2.75
N LEU A 81 -3.07 -6.89 3.45
CA LEU A 81 -2.13 -5.85 2.99
C LEU A 81 -0.68 -6.29 3.06
N GLY A 82 -0.35 -7.18 3.99
CA GLY A 82 0.94 -7.86 4.06
C GLY A 82 1.36 -8.47 2.72
N HIS A 83 0.42 -8.94 1.90
CA HIS A 83 0.72 -9.55 0.61
C HIS A 83 1.34 -8.59 -0.43
N LEU A 84 1.18 -7.27 -0.26
CA LEU A 84 1.81 -6.28 -1.14
C LEU A 84 3.30 -6.11 -0.85
N PHE A 85 3.72 -6.37 0.38
CA PHE A 85 5.11 -6.19 0.82
C PHE A 85 5.96 -7.42 0.55
N LYS A 86 7.24 -7.18 0.33
CA LYS A 86 8.19 -8.25 0.09
C LYS A 86 8.21 -9.25 1.25
N GLY A 87 8.15 -10.53 0.90
CA GLY A 87 8.19 -11.62 1.89
C GLY A 87 6.96 -11.69 2.80
N ARG A 88 5.88 -10.96 2.45
CA ARG A 88 4.64 -10.87 3.24
C ARG A 88 4.86 -10.31 4.64
N LYS A 89 5.89 -9.47 4.80
CA LYS A 89 6.23 -8.81 6.06
C LYS A 89 5.78 -7.37 5.98
N ILE A 90 4.92 -6.99 6.91
CA ILE A 90 4.53 -5.60 7.09
C ILE A 90 5.74 -4.88 7.69
N PRO A 91 6.20 -3.76 7.10
CA PRO A 91 7.28 -2.97 7.66
C PRO A 91 6.90 -2.46 9.06
N ALA A 92 7.88 -2.10 9.89
CA ALA A 92 7.55 -1.47 11.16
C ALA A 92 6.92 -0.09 10.94
N PHE A 93 6.26 0.45 11.95
CA PHE A 93 5.63 1.76 11.85
C PHE A 93 6.66 2.84 11.50
N GLY A 94 6.36 3.65 10.49
CA GLY A 94 7.28 4.68 10.00
C GLY A 94 8.40 4.17 9.08
N GLU A 95 8.60 2.86 8.94
CA GLU A 95 9.54 2.29 7.99
C GLU A 95 8.99 2.33 6.55
N GLU A 96 9.91 2.47 5.59
CA GLU A 96 9.56 2.40 4.17
C GLU A 96 9.19 0.96 3.80
N GLY A 97 8.00 0.79 3.23
CA GLY A 97 7.47 -0.51 2.86
C GLY A 97 7.81 -0.90 1.44
N PHE A 98 7.14 -0.29 0.47
CA PHE A 98 7.45 -0.48 -0.95
C PHE A 98 7.38 0.83 -1.72
N ARG A 99 8.06 0.89 -2.86
CA ARG A 99 8.10 2.10 -3.70
C ARG A 99 7.73 1.78 -5.12
N LEU A 100 6.90 2.63 -5.72
CA LEU A 100 6.53 2.57 -7.12
C LEU A 100 6.87 3.91 -7.77
N SER A 101 7.59 3.92 -8.89
CA SER A 101 7.95 5.17 -9.54
C SER A 101 7.97 5.11 -11.06
N SER A 102 7.83 6.27 -11.68
CA SER A 102 8.07 6.51 -13.10
C SER A 102 9.05 7.67 -13.26
N GLY A 103 10.33 7.33 -13.49
CA GLY A 103 11.40 8.31 -13.55
C GLY A 103 11.59 9.02 -12.20
N ASN A 104 12.07 10.27 -12.23
CA ASN A 104 12.40 11.03 -11.01
C ASN A 104 11.25 11.95 -10.52
N LYS A 105 10.11 11.99 -11.22
CA LYS A 105 9.06 12.98 -10.97
C LYS A 105 7.82 12.42 -10.26
N ASP A 106 7.48 11.16 -10.55
CA ASP A 106 6.31 10.50 -9.97
C ASP A 106 6.77 9.28 -9.21
N THR A 107 6.90 9.44 -7.89
CA THR A 107 7.26 8.37 -6.97
C THR A 107 6.17 8.27 -5.91
N ILE A 108 5.75 7.05 -5.61
CA ILE A 108 4.82 6.72 -4.55
C ILE A 108 5.60 5.89 -3.54
N HIS A 109 5.78 6.44 -2.35
CA HIS A 109 6.33 5.73 -1.21
C HIS A 109 5.20 5.17 -0.37
N VAL A 110 5.19 3.86 -0.16
CA VAL A 110 4.19 3.17 0.65
C VAL A 110 4.81 2.78 1.97
N ARG A 111 4.28 3.35 3.07
CA ARG A 111 4.68 3.05 4.44
C ARG A 111 3.47 2.67 5.30
N THR A 112 3.73 2.05 6.45
CA THR A 112 2.72 1.69 7.44
C THR A 112 2.66 2.72 8.55
N ALA A 113 1.46 3.15 8.91
CA ALA A 113 1.22 4.10 9.97
C ALA A 113 0.01 3.71 10.83
N ALA A 114 0.13 4.00 12.13
CA ALA A 114 -0.95 3.87 13.08
C ALA A 114 -1.68 5.20 13.23
N TYR A 115 -2.99 5.13 13.40
CA TYR A 115 -3.81 6.30 13.68
C TYR A 115 -4.62 6.08 14.94
N THR A 116 -4.82 7.17 15.68
CA THR A 116 -5.79 7.25 16.77
C THR A 116 -6.91 8.21 16.38
N PHE A 117 -8.09 7.98 16.92
CA PHE A 117 -9.21 8.92 16.80
C PHE A 117 -9.27 9.82 18.03
N GLU A 118 -9.31 11.12 17.81
CA GLU A 118 -9.59 12.11 18.85
C GLU A 118 -10.99 12.70 18.59
N GLU A 119 -11.85 12.72 19.60
CA GLU A 119 -13.14 13.41 19.54
C GLU A 119 -12.98 14.86 19.99
N SER A 120 -13.25 15.80 19.08
CA SER A 120 -13.34 17.23 19.40
C SER A 120 -14.66 17.81 18.90
N GLU A 121 -15.46 18.37 19.82
CA GLU A 121 -16.67 19.17 19.60
C GLU A 121 -17.51 18.79 18.34
N ASN A 122 -17.92 17.52 18.22
CA ASN A 122 -18.68 16.90 17.10
C ASN A 122 -17.89 16.44 15.84
N LYS A 123 -16.57 16.37 15.87
CA LYS A 123 -15.77 15.74 14.80
C LYS A 123 -14.79 14.72 15.36
N ARG A 124 -14.78 13.54 14.75
CA ARG A 124 -13.70 12.56 14.91
C ARG A 124 -12.54 12.99 14.00
N ILE A 125 -11.47 13.48 14.61
CA ILE A 125 -10.25 13.87 13.92
C ILE A 125 -9.27 12.71 14.03
N ARG A 126 -8.68 12.32 12.91
CA ARG A 126 -7.64 11.28 12.86
C ARG A 126 -6.28 11.93 13.08
N ARG A 127 -5.49 11.35 13.97
CA ARG A 127 -4.11 11.77 14.22
C ARG A 127 -3.18 10.59 13.97
N GLU A 128 -2.18 10.81 13.13
CA GLU A 128 -1.08 9.85 12.95
C GLU A 128 -0.28 9.78 14.25
N LEU A 129 -0.03 8.57 14.73
CA LEU A 129 0.79 8.35 15.92
C LEU A 129 2.27 8.29 15.52
N ASN A 130 3.11 8.96 16.30
CA ASN A 130 4.55 8.82 16.14
C ASN A 130 5.02 7.44 16.61
N PRO A 131 6.13 6.90 16.09
CA PRO A 131 6.66 5.61 16.53
C PRO A 131 6.83 5.48 18.06
N GLU A 132 7.29 6.54 18.72
CA GLU A 132 7.44 6.61 20.19
C GLU A 132 6.10 6.56 20.93
N GLU A 133 5.03 7.11 20.34
CA GLU A 133 3.67 7.05 20.87
C GLU A 133 3.06 5.65 20.66
N ILE A 134 3.46 4.93 19.61
CA ILE A 134 3.01 3.55 19.35
C ILE A 134 3.62 2.58 20.37
N GLU A 135 4.90 2.76 20.72
CA GLU A 135 5.59 1.91 21.69
C GLU A 135 5.17 2.19 23.15
N SER A 136 4.75 3.42 23.45
CA SER A 136 4.33 3.83 24.81
C SER A 136 2.81 3.75 25.05
N SER A 137 2.02 3.59 24.00
CA SER A 137 0.57 3.55 24.09
C SER A 137 0.05 2.13 24.34
N ASN A 138 -0.57 1.94 25.51
CA ASN A 138 -1.49 0.82 25.78
C ASN A 138 -2.87 1.03 25.11
N ALA A 139 -3.07 2.11 24.34
CA ALA A 139 -4.35 2.37 23.69
C ALA A 139 -4.61 1.35 22.58
N PRO A 140 -5.88 0.99 22.31
CA PRO A 140 -6.21 0.21 21.15
C PRO A 140 -5.71 0.95 19.90
N LEU A 141 -4.82 0.31 19.14
CA LEU A 141 -4.55 0.73 17.78
C LEU A 141 -5.88 0.61 17.03
N ASP A 142 -6.55 1.74 16.83
CA ASP A 142 -7.88 1.73 16.25
C ASP A 142 -7.80 1.29 14.77
N GLU A 143 -6.80 1.76 14.02
CA GLU A 143 -6.63 1.45 12.59
C GLU A 143 -5.15 1.47 12.12
N LEU A 144 -4.68 0.46 11.36
CA LEU A 144 -3.43 0.50 10.59
C LEU A 144 -3.72 0.89 9.14
N TYR A 145 -2.98 1.86 8.62
CA TYR A 145 -3.08 2.26 7.23
C TYR A 145 -1.76 2.20 6.46
N ILE A 146 -1.92 2.05 5.14
CA ILE A 146 -0.88 2.35 4.17
C ILE A 146 -0.96 3.85 3.84
N ILE A 147 0.14 4.56 3.96
CA ILE A 147 0.27 5.94 3.48
C ILE A 147 1.04 5.90 2.16
N SER A 148 0.52 6.58 1.14
CA SER A 148 1.24 6.88 -0.08
C SER A 148 1.77 8.32 -0.04
N GLU A 149 3.09 8.50 0.06
CA GLU A 149 3.71 9.83 -0.03
C GLU A 149 4.25 10.07 -1.44
N GLY A 150 3.78 11.15 -2.06
CA GLY A 150 4.12 11.55 -3.43
C GLY A 150 2.88 11.85 -4.29
N CYS A 151 2.76 13.12 -4.70
CA CYS A 151 1.62 13.76 -5.40
C CYS A 151 0.50 14.25 -4.47
N ASN A 152 0.60 15.53 -4.06
CA ASN A 152 -0.33 16.35 -3.25
C ASN A 152 -0.91 15.69 -1.97
N PRO A 153 -0.82 16.34 -0.80
CA PRO A 153 -1.31 15.82 0.49
C PRO A 153 -2.85 15.69 0.59
N SER A 154 -3.58 15.79 -0.52
CA SER A 154 -5.03 15.55 -0.56
C SER A 154 -5.42 14.07 -0.68
N SER A 155 -4.45 13.15 -0.79
CA SER A 155 -4.73 11.72 -0.64
C SER A 155 -4.78 11.39 0.84
N ALA A 156 -5.96 11.61 1.42
CA ALA A 156 -6.26 11.22 2.79
C ALA A 156 -5.80 9.76 3.01
N PRO A 157 -5.10 9.46 4.14
CA PRO A 157 -4.67 8.10 4.45
C PRO A 157 -5.85 7.16 4.35
N LEU A 158 -5.60 5.96 3.80
CA LEU A 158 -6.62 4.93 3.58
C LEU A 158 -7.62 4.92 4.75
N THR A 159 -8.91 4.84 4.45
CA THR A 159 -9.98 4.70 5.45
C THR A 159 -10.68 3.42 5.08
N VAL A 160 -10.68 2.45 5.98
CA VAL A 160 -11.57 1.28 5.92
C VAL A 160 -12.62 1.47 6.99
#